data_AF-A0A402CZJ1-F1
#
_entry.id   AF-A0A402CZJ1-F1
#
_cell.length_a   1.000
_cell.length_b   1.000
_cell.length_c   1.000
_cell.angle_alpha   90.00
_cell.angle_beta   90.00
_cell.angle_gamma   90.00
#
_symmetry.space_group_name_H-M   'P 1'
#
loop_
_entity.id
_entity.type
_entity.pdbx_description
1 polymer ?
#
loop_
_entity_poly.entity_id
_entity_poly.type
_entity_poly.pdbx_seq_one_letter_code
_entity_poly.pdbx_strand_id
1 'polypeptide(L)' 'MNIMSITYTIGDATDPPRDEPGIIVHVCNDIGAWGKGFVMAISKRWKQPEKEARA' A
#
# COMPACT_ATOMS: atom_id res chain seq x y z
N MET A 1 -8.82 3.59 -27.62
CA MET A 1 -8.24 3.28 -26.30
C MET A 1 -8.18 4.58 -25.52
N ASN A 2 -9.07 4.79 -24.55
CA ASN A 2 -8.96 5.95 -23.66
C ASN A 2 -7.90 5.63 -22.60
N ILE A 3 -6.73 6.25 -22.69
CA ILE A 3 -5.69 6.08 -21.67
C ILE A 3 -6.13 6.91 -20.47
N MET A 4 -6.51 6.24 -19.38
CA MET A 4 -6.74 6.92 -18.11
C MET A 4 -5.39 7.48 -17.62
N SER A 5 -5.33 8.80 -17.41
CA SER A 5 -4.16 9.47 -16.86
C SER A 5 -3.97 9.14 -15.38
N ILE A 6 -2.73 9.18 -14.91
CA ILE A 6 -2.41 9.03 -13.48
C ILE A 6 -2.90 10.27 -12.74
N THR A 7 -3.72 10.07 -11.71
CA THR A 7 -4.13 11.13 -10.78
C THR A 7 -3.17 11.18 -9.60
N TYR A 8 -2.55 12.33 -9.37
CA TYR A 8 -1.70 12.57 -8.20
C TYR A 8 -2.50 13.28 -7.11
N THR A 9 -2.45 12.76 -5.89
CA THR A 9 -3.17 13.33 -4.74
C THR A 9 -2.27 13.36 -3.50
N ILE A 10 -2.59 14.25 -2.55
CA ILE A 10 -1.93 14.32 -1.24
C ILE A 10 -2.79 13.55 -0.24
N GLY A 11 -2.22 12.58 0.47
CA GLY A 11 -2.93 11.81 1.48
C GLY A 11 -2.19 10.53 1.91
N ASP A 12 -2.86 9.72 2.74
CA ASP A 12 -2.40 8.38 3.11
C ASP A 12 -2.93 7.38 2.08
N ALA A 13 -2.05 6.73 1.31
CA ALA A 13 -2.46 5.75 0.32
C ALA A 13 -3.11 4.50 0.94
N THR A 14 -2.98 4.29 2.26
CA THR A 14 -3.74 3.26 2.96
C THR A 14 -5.20 3.64 3.19
N ASP A 15 -5.57 4.92 3.07
CA ASP A 15 -6.94 5.47 3.19
C ASP A 15 -7.32 6.32 1.96
N PRO A 16 -7.41 5.71 0.76
CA PRO A 16 -7.70 6.46 -0.45
C PRO A 16 -9.13 7.05 -0.40
N PRO A 17 -9.36 8.28 -0.93
CA PRO A 17 -10.68 8.89 -1.00
C PRO A 17 -11.51 8.23 -2.11
N ARG A 18 -12.09 7.06 -1.82
CA ARG A 18 -12.88 6.27 -2.76
C ARG A 18 -13.93 5.43 -2.03
N ASP A 19 -15.05 5.20 -2.72
CA ASP A 19 -16.18 4.43 -2.18
C ASP A 19 -16.11 2.93 -2.53
N GLU A 20 -15.36 2.59 -3.60
CA GLU A 20 -15.29 1.22 -4.13
C GLU A 20 -14.03 0.47 -3.66
N PRO A 21 -13.98 -0.89 -3.68
CA PRO A 21 -12.78 -1.67 -3.32
C PRO A 21 -11.58 -1.45 -4.23
N GLY A 22 -10.37 -1.32 -3.66
CA GLY A 22 -9.14 -1.03 -4.38
C GLY A 22 -7.93 -1.88 -4.00
N ILE A 23 -6.89 -1.82 -4.85
CA ILE A 23 -5.59 -2.44 -4.60
C ILE A 23 -4.57 -1.34 -4.28
N ILE A 24 -3.89 -1.48 -3.15
CA ILE A 24 -2.73 -0.65 -2.79
C ILE A 24 -1.48 -1.41 -3.22
N VAL A 25 -0.75 -0.85 -4.19
CA VAL A 25 0.52 -1.42 -4.66
C VAL A 25 1.67 -0.67 -4.00
N HIS A 26 2.64 -1.41 -3.47
CA HIS A 26 3.90 -0.86 -3.00
C HIS A 26 5.06 -1.79 -3.31
N VAL A 27 6.28 -1.26 -3.22
CA VAL A 27 7.51 -2.04 -3.41
C VAL A 27 7.93 -2.66 -2.08
N CYS A 28 8.34 -3.94 -2.13
CA CYS A 28 8.99 -4.66 -1.06
C CYS A 28 10.50 -4.82 -1.35
N ASN A 29 11.25 -5.29 -0.35
CA ASN A 29 12.60 -5.80 -0.55
C ASN A 29 12.59 -7.33 -0.73
N ASP A 30 13.70 -7.86 -1.21
CA ASP A 30 13.94 -9.28 -1.50
C ASP A 30 14.45 -10.10 -0.29
N ILE A 31 14.63 -9.45 0.87
CA ILE A 31 15.11 -10.09 2.11
C ILE A 31 14.04 -10.24 3.20
N GLY A 32 12.78 -9.91 2.91
CA GLY A 32 11.65 -10.01 3.86
C GLY A 32 11.65 -8.97 4.98
N ALA A 33 12.47 -7.93 4.91
CA ALA A 33 12.53 -6.90 5.94
C ALA A 33 11.25 -6.04 5.96
N TRP A 34 10.65 -5.86 7.13
CA TRP A 34 9.43 -5.07 7.31
C TRP A 34 9.49 -4.23 8.58
N GLY A 35 9.64 -2.90 8.46
CA GLY A 35 9.71 -2.03 9.64
C GLY A 35 10.04 -0.55 9.43
N LYS A 36 10.15 -0.05 8.19
CA LYS A 36 10.44 1.38 7.91
C LYS A 36 9.71 1.86 6.65
N GLY A 37 9.20 3.10 6.68
CA GLY A 37 8.53 3.73 5.55
C GLY A 37 7.06 3.30 5.42
N PHE A 38 6.58 3.18 4.18
CA PHE A 38 5.15 2.96 3.88
C PHE A 38 4.56 1.71 4.54
N VAL A 39 5.36 0.66 4.69
CA VAL A 39 4.95 -0.59 5.34
C VAL A 39 4.50 -0.41 6.79
N MET A 40 4.96 0.66 7.48
CA MET A 40 4.48 0.98 8.83
C MET A 40 3.04 1.52 8.83
N ALA A 41 2.65 2.30 7.80
CA ALA A 41 1.29 2.77 7.63
C ALA A 41 0.34 1.59 7.36
N ILE A 42 0.76 0.65 6.50
CA ILE A 42 0.03 -0.59 6.25
C ILE A 42 -0.17 -1.37 7.56
N SER A 43 0.90 -1.64 8.32
CA SER A 43 0.85 -2.38 9.60
C SER A 43 0.04 -1.70 10.70
N LYS A 44 -0.12 -0.38 10.62
CA LYS A 44 -0.98 0.38 11.54
C LYS A 44 -2.45 0.06 11.28
N ARG A 45 -2.83 -0.19 10.03
CA ARG A 45 -4.21 -0.44 9.63
C ARG A 45 -4.57 -1.92 9.54
N TRP A 46 -3.67 -2.74 8.99
CA TRP A 46 -3.89 -4.18 8.82
C TRP A 46 -2.64 -4.98 9.20
N LYS A 47 -2.82 -5.99 10.06
CA LYS A 47 -1.72 -6.89 10.46
C LYS A 47 -1.44 -8.01 9.46
N GLN A 48 -2.39 -8.32 8.58
CA GLN A 48 -2.28 -9.43 7.64
C GLN A 48 -1.13 -9.25 6.63
N PRO A 49 -0.94 -8.09 5.96
CA PRO A 49 0.14 -7.94 4.98
C PRO A 49 1.54 -8.14 5.57
N GLU A 50 1.78 -7.62 6.78
CA GLU A 50 3.05 -7.80 7.50
C GLU A 50 3.31 -9.28 7.84
N LYS A 51 2.27 -10.03 8.21
CA LYS A 51 2.39 -11.46 8.54
C LYS A 51 2.68 -12.31 7.31
N GLU A 52 2.09 -11.96 6.16
CA GLU A 52 2.28 -12.71 4.90
C GLU A 52 3.60 -12.36 4.21
N ALA A 53 4.09 -11.13 4.37
CA ALA A 53 5.35 -10.69 3.77
C ALA A 53 6.60 -11.14 4.54
N ARG A 54 6.46 -11.44 5.84
CA ARG A 54 7.55 -11.98 6.65
C ARG A 54 7.71 -13.47 6.34
N ALA A 55 8.78 -13.82 5.64
CA ALA A 55 9.27 -15.19 5.48
C ALA A 55 10.17 -15.59 6.67
#